data_AF-A0A3D1IWA9-F1
#
_entry.id   AF-A0A3D1IWA9-F1
#
_cell.length_a   1.000
_cell.length_b   1.000
_cell.length_c   1.000
_cell.angle_alpha   90.00
_cell.angle_beta   90.00
_cell.angle_gamma   90.00
#
_symmetry.space_group_name_H-M   'P 1'
#
loop_
_entity.id
_entity.type
_entity.pdbx_description
1 polymer ?
#
loop_
_entity_poly.entity_id
_entity_poly.type
_entity_poly.pdbx_seq_one_letter_code
_entity_poly.pdbx_strand_id
1 'polypeptide(L)' 'LLAKGFGNQTIAEKLFVSVTTVKTHLRNINLKLDAHNRTEAISIARKLYIIV' A
#
# COMPACT_ATOMS: atom_id res chain seq x y z
N LEU A 1 -6.62 -1.69 -3.19
CA LEU A 1 -6.52 -2.95 -2.42
C LEU A 1 -6.06 -2.72 -0.98
N LEU A 2 -4.96 -1.98 -0.79
CA LEU A 2 -4.46 -1.60 0.53
C LEU A 2 -5.46 -0.79 1.38
N ALA A 3 -6.08 0.23 0.79
CA ALA A 3 -7.11 1.05 1.43
C ALA A 3 -8.42 0.28 1.74
N LYS A 4 -8.62 -0.87 1.09
CA LYS A 4 -9.74 -1.79 1.35
C LYS A 4 -9.45 -2.75 2.52
N GLY A 5 -8.32 -2.59 3.22
CA GLY A 5 -7.95 -3.42 4.37
C GLY A 5 -7.29 -4.75 4.03
N PHE A 6 -7.03 -5.07 2.76
CA PHE A 6 -6.43 -6.36 2.41
C PHE A 6 -5.00 -6.51 2.96
N GLY A 7 -4.68 -7.73 3.41
CA GLY A 7 -3.32 -8.15 3.78
C GLY A 7 -2.45 -8.40 2.55
N ASN A 8 -1.13 -8.47 2.74
CA ASN A 8 -0.17 -8.59 1.63
C ASN A 8 -0.35 -9.90 0.83
N GLN A 9 -0.74 -10.99 1.50
CA GLN A 9 -1.02 -12.29 0.86
C GLN A 9 -2.20 -12.18 -0.12
N THR A 10 -3.34 -11.64 0.34
CA THR A 10 -4.52 -11.43 -0.52
C THR A 10 -4.24 -10.46 -1.67
N ILE A 11 -3.40 -9.44 -1.45
CA ILE A 11 -3.00 -8.51 -2.50
C ILE A 11 -2.14 -9.23 -3.55
N ALA A 12 -1.18 -10.05 -3.11
CA ALA A 12 -0.31 -10.83 -3.98
C ALA A 12 -1.12 -11.77 -4.88
N GLU A 13 -2.07 -12.51 -4.30
CA GLU A 13 -2.99 -13.40 -5.02
C GLU A 13 -3.84 -12.64 -6.04
N LYS A 14 -4.48 -11.54 -5.63
CA LYS A 14 -5.34 -10.74 -6.52
C LYS A 14 -4.61 -10.09 -7.67
N LEU A 15 -3.31 -9.81 -7.51
CA LEU A 15 -2.47 -9.17 -8.51
C LEU A 15 -1.56 -10.16 -9.25
N PHE A 16 -1.63 -11.47 -8.93
CA PHE A 16 -0.77 -12.51 -9.51
C PHE A 16 0.74 -12.20 -9.39
N VAL A 17 1.16 -11.65 -8.25
CA VAL A 17 2.56 -11.32 -7.94
C VAL A 17 3.00 -11.97 -6.62
N SER A 18 4.30 -11.97 -6.33
CA SER A 18 4.79 -12.46 -5.04
C SER A 18 4.46 -11.50 -3.88
N VAL A 19 4.36 -12.02 -2.66
CA VAL A 19 4.25 -11.19 -1.44
C VAL A 19 5.43 -10.23 -1.30
N THR A 20 6.64 -10.66 -1.71
CA THR A 20 7.85 -9.82 -1.71
C THR A 20 7.68 -8.63 -2.65
N THR A 21 7.10 -8.84 -3.84
CA THR A 21 6.77 -7.76 -4.78
C THR A 21 5.81 -6.75 -4.15
N VAL A 22 4.77 -7.21 -3.45
CA VAL A 22 3.84 -6.34 -2.71
C VAL A 22 4.57 -5.53 -1.63
N LYS A 23 5.46 -6.17 -0.86
CA LYS A 23 6.26 -5.48 0.17
C LYS A 23 7.18 -4.42 -0.43
N THR A 24 7.80 -4.69 -1.58
CA THR A 24 8.63 -3.72 -2.30
C THR A 24 7.80 -2.52 -2.76
N HIS A 25 6.62 -2.74 -3.33
CA HIS A 25 5.71 -1.64 -3.69
C HIS A 25 5.30 -0.81 -2.47
N LEU A 26 4.98 -1.46 -1.34
CA LEU A 26 4.66 -0.80 -0.09
C LEU A 26 5.81 0.09 0.42
N ARG A 27 7.04 -0.43 0.41
CA ARG A 27 8.22 0.37 0.79
C ARG A 27 8.37 1.60 -0.11
N ASN A 28 8.19 1.44 -1.42
CA ASN A 28 8.31 2.56 -2.36
C ASN A 28 7.18 3.58 -2.20
N ILE A 29 5.95 3.13 -1.91
CA ILE A 29 4.82 4.02 -1.62
C ILE A 29 5.10 4.82 -0.35
N ASN A 30 5.54 4.14 0.72
CA ASN A 30 5.90 4.78 1.97
C ASN A 30 6.99 5.85 1.76
N LEU A 31 8.05 5.53 1.01
CA LEU A 31 9.10 6.51 0.69
C LEU A 31 8.57 7.71 -0.11
N LYS A 32 7.68 7.48 -1.07
CA LYS A 32 7.12 8.56 -1.91
C LYS A 32 6.16 9.47 -1.16
N LEU A 33 5.46 8.92 -0.16
CA LEU A 33 4.49 9.65 0.65
C LEU A 33 5.06 10.14 1.98
N ASP A 34 6.35 9.89 2.23
CA ASP A 34 7.02 10.13 3.52
C ASP A 34 6.24 9.52 4.72
N ALA A 35 5.79 8.27 4.54
CA ALA A 35 5.03 7.53 5.55
C ALA A 35 5.88 6.45 6.22
N HIS A 36 5.74 6.31 7.54
CA HIS A 36 6.42 5.31 8.37
C HIS A 36 5.76 3.93 8.26
N ASN A 37 4.45 3.87 7.98
CA ASN A 37 3.71 2.62 7.86
C ASN A 37 2.52 2.72 6.89
N ARG A 38 1.92 1.56 6.55
CA ARG A 38 0.81 1.49 5.58
C ARG A 38 -0.42 2.30 6.00
N THR A 39 -0.69 2.43 7.30
CA THR A 39 -1.87 3.15 7.80
C THR A 39 -1.67 4.65 7.61
N GLU A 40 -0.48 5.14 7.93
CA GLU A 40 -0.08 6.52 7.66
C GLU A 40 -0.10 6.82 6.16
N ALA A 41 0.46 5.94 5.33
CA ALA A 41 0.43 6.08 3.88
C ALA A 41 -1.01 6.21 3.33
N ILE A 42 -1.97 5.43 3.86
CA ILE A 42 -3.38 5.54 3.49
C ILE A 42 -3.96 6.90 3.95
N SER A 43 -3.63 7.35 5.16
CA SER A 43 -4.08 8.64 5.68
C SER A 43 -3.57 9.81 4.84
N ILE A 44 -2.27 9.81 4.50
CA ILE A 44 -1.66 10.82 3.62
C ILE A 44 -2.28 10.77 2.22
N ALA A 45 -2.42 9.59 1.63
CA ALA A 45 -3.01 9.43 0.30
C ALA A 45 -4.46 9.93 0.23
N ARG A 46 -5.24 9.81 1.31
CA ARG A 46 -6.58 10.41 1.43
C ARG A 46 -6.53 11.93 1.53
N LYS A 47 -5.64 12.49 2.36
CA LYS A 47 -5.47 13.95 2.50
C LYS A 47 -5.06 14.61 1.19
N LEU A 48 -4.29 13.90 0.37
CA LEU A 48 -3.84 14.34 -0.95
C LEU A 48 -4.84 14.02 -2.08
N TYR A 49 -6.01 13.44 -1.76
CA TYR A 49 -7.03 13.01 -2.74
C TYR A 49 -6.52 12.05 -3.83
N ILE A 50 -5.47 11.27 -3.54
CA ILE A 50 -4.94 10.23 -4.44
C ILE A 50 -5.86 9.00 -4.45
N ILE A 51 -6.51 8.74 -3.31
CA ILE A 51 -7.48 7.66 -3.12
C ILE A 51 -8.70 8.19 -2.38
N VAL A 52 -9.86 7.60 -2.68
CA VAL A 52 -11.16 7.90 -2.06
C VAL A 52 -11.43 6.91 -0.93
#